data_AF-A0A7J5EC33-F1
#
_entry.id   AF-A0A7J5EC33-F1
#
_cell.length_a   1.000
_cell.length_b   1.000
_cell.length_c   1.000
_cell.angle_alpha   90.00
_cell.angle_beta   90.00
_cell.angle_gamma   90.00
#
_symmetry.space_group_name_H-M   'P 1'
#
loop_
_entity.id
_entity.type
_entity.pdbx_description
1 polymer ?
#
loop_
_entity_poly.entity_id
_entity_poly.type
_entity_poly.pdbx_seq_one_letter_code
_entity_poly.pdbx_strand_id
1 'polypeptide(L)'
;MKNLILIFFFAANYVLPASANISSSDKKIMDYAFNFEFDKAEKLLAQNFKDNPESLKNHYLYINTEILKVIKETDEQPFKNKKAVKDSLHHMLINYAEKVVDKYEDKKLSTDEKYYLGSIYGFLGRMYGVEGSWMSAFSSGKAGKNMLEDIIEKDAQYADAYLLLGIINYYADRLGGVVGFVAGVLGLSGDREIGIQYLKLAEKKGKLTSSQAAMLLVELYSRLEDNNLTALPYFEKLLKRHPKNSHFINWYCRELMELNKLDKVTELIKNDSLNLIMPDVKARYYGLAGEYEKSNKLLNDLLKKEGTLFPFMEDYYKSLRVINYFMLGNSEEAEKYKKSLPDEHKKYVDYFLQSPEQAKKLIKFRELAGFNKNKNEVETFIKNYSEAGSNNYLKAYFNFTSAVYYFNNGKTKEAETYFIKAKEIHTEGFLHSAAPY
;
A
#
# COMPACT_ATOMS: atom_id res chain seq x y z
N MET A 1 -2.41 38.89 -23.17
CA MET A 1 -1.98 39.84 -22.11
C MET A 1 -1.39 38.99 -21.00
N LYS A 2 -0.06 38.80 -20.93
CA LYS A 2 0.93 39.67 -20.23
C LYS A 2 0.55 39.74 -18.73
N ASN A 3 1.24 39.14 -17.74
CA ASN A 3 2.68 38.91 -17.49
C ASN A 3 2.86 37.59 -16.67
N LEU A 4 3.85 36.71 -16.86
CA LEU A 4 5.33 36.79 -16.76
C LEU A 4 5.93 36.77 -15.32
N ILE A 5 6.61 35.64 -15.05
CA ILE A 5 7.92 35.40 -14.35
C ILE A 5 8.02 35.38 -12.81
N LEU A 6 8.61 34.25 -12.37
CA LEU A 6 9.42 33.98 -11.17
C LEU A 6 10.27 35.16 -10.65
N ILE A 7 10.70 35.10 -9.39
CA ILE A 7 12.13 34.95 -8.99
C ILE A 7 12.27 34.98 -7.47
N PHE A 8 13.12 34.07 -7.00
CA PHE A 8 13.72 33.94 -5.68
C PHE A 8 14.14 35.26 -5.04
N PHE A 9 14.00 35.32 -3.71
CA PHE A 9 15.06 35.90 -2.88
C PHE A 9 15.44 34.93 -1.76
N PHE A 10 16.71 34.54 -1.79
CA PHE A 10 17.46 34.02 -0.66
C PHE A 10 17.49 35.08 0.43
N ALA A 11 17.01 34.75 1.62
CA ALA A 11 17.57 35.27 2.85
C ALA A 11 17.98 34.05 3.68
N ALA A 12 19.28 33.80 3.70
CA ALA A 12 19.87 32.93 4.70
C ALA A 12 19.64 33.57 6.07
N ASN A 13 18.65 33.07 6.79
CA ASN A 13 18.70 33.07 8.24
C ASN A 13 18.92 31.61 8.64
N TYR A 14 20.10 31.33 9.17
CA TYR A 14 20.27 30.17 10.04
C TYR A 14 19.39 30.41 11.27
N VAL A 15 18.15 29.96 11.20
CA VAL A 15 17.38 29.62 12.39
C VAL A 15 17.45 28.10 12.48
N LEU A 16 18.02 27.62 13.58
CA LEU A 16 18.04 26.21 13.95
C LEU A 16 16.64 25.61 13.74
N PRO A 17 16.51 24.37 13.23
CA PRO A 17 15.20 23.86 12.83
C PRO A 17 14.32 23.71 14.06
N ALA A 18 13.32 24.59 14.19
CA ALA A 18 12.19 24.39 15.08
C ALA A 18 11.34 23.27 14.48
N SER A 19 11.58 22.08 15.02
CA SER A 19 10.65 20.96 14.98
C SER A 19 10.37 20.61 16.43
N ALA A 20 9.50 19.63 16.68
CA ALA A 20 9.50 18.97 17.98
C ALA A 20 10.93 18.64 18.43
N ASN A 21 11.22 18.84 19.72
CA ASN A 21 12.48 18.45 20.33
C ASN A 21 12.56 16.92 20.41
N ILE A 22 12.87 16.33 19.26
CA ILE A 22 12.87 14.89 19.01
C ILE A 22 14.27 14.37 19.30
N SER A 23 14.38 13.58 20.35
CA SER A 23 15.61 12.92 20.73
C SER A 23 15.96 11.79 19.76
N SER A 24 17.21 11.33 19.79
CA SER A 24 17.61 10.11 19.10
C SER A 24 16.87 8.87 19.61
N SER A 25 16.45 8.86 20.88
CA SER A 25 15.64 7.79 21.48
C SER A 25 14.25 7.71 20.84
N ASP A 26 13.59 8.86 20.65
CA ASP A 26 12.25 8.92 20.05
C ASP A 26 12.23 8.36 18.61
N LYS A 27 13.27 8.68 17.82
CA LYS A 27 13.43 8.12 16.47
C LYS A 27 13.66 6.61 16.49
N LYS A 28 14.48 6.12 17.44
CA LYS A 28 14.73 4.68 17.59
C LYS A 28 13.47 3.91 17.95
N ILE A 29 12.60 4.46 18.80
CA ILE A 29 11.30 3.84 19.13
C ILE A 29 10.50 3.61 17.84
N MET A 30 10.36 4.65 17.02
CA MET A 30 9.63 4.54 15.75
C MET A 30 10.32 3.59 14.77
N ASP A 31 11.64 3.65 14.62
CA ASP A 31 12.36 2.73 13.73
C ASP A 31 12.24 1.26 14.18
N TYR A 32 12.24 0.98 15.49
CA TYR A 32 11.95 -0.36 16.02
C TYR A 32 10.51 -0.79 15.75
N ALA A 33 9.53 0.09 16.00
CA ALA A 33 8.13 -0.21 15.74
C ALA A 33 7.88 -0.51 14.26
N PHE A 34 8.44 0.29 13.35
CA PHE A 34 8.35 0.03 11.91
C PHE A 34 9.12 -1.21 11.48
N ASN A 35 10.17 -1.64 12.18
CA ASN A 35 10.82 -2.93 11.94
C ASN A 35 10.12 -4.12 12.62
N PHE A 36 8.95 -3.90 13.25
CA PHE A 36 8.24 -4.90 14.05
C PHE A 36 9.08 -5.48 15.20
N GLU A 37 10.06 -4.70 15.69
CA GLU A 37 10.88 -5.01 16.87
C GLU A 37 10.24 -4.41 18.13
N PHE A 38 8.96 -4.75 18.38
CA PHE A 38 8.13 -4.11 19.41
C PHE A 38 8.72 -4.21 20.82
N ASP A 39 9.31 -5.35 21.20
CA ASP A 39 9.98 -5.50 22.51
C ASP A 39 11.05 -4.42 22.76
N LYS A 40 11.76 -4.00 21.72
CA LYS A 40 12.79 -2.95 21.81
C LYS A 40 12.16 -1.57 21.93
N ALA A 41 11.10 -1.31 21.16
CA ALA A 41 10.34 -0.05 21.22
C ALA A 41 9.69 0.13 22.60
N GLU A 42 8.99 -0.91 23.08
CA GLU A 42 8.31 -0.95 24.37
C GLU A 42 9.28 -0.81 25.54
N LYS A 43 10.47 -1.43 25.48
CA LYS A 43 11.50 -1.25 26.52
C LYS A 43 11.97 0.21 26.63
N LEU A 44 12.18 0.90 25.49
CA LEU A 44 12.54 2.31 25.50
C LEU A 44 11.39 3.19 25.98
N LEU A 45 10.16 2.93 25.53
CA LEU A 45 8.95 3.63 26.00
C LEU A 45 8.76 3.48 27.52
N ALA A 46 8.92 2.26 28.05
CA ALA A 46 8.83 1.99 29.48
C ALA A 46 9.86 2.79 30.28
N GLN A 47 11.09 2.93 29.77
CA GLN A 47 12.09 3.81 30.39
C GLN A 47 11.68 5.28 30.31
N ASN A 48 11.24 5.75 29.14
CA ASN A 48 10.79 7.12 28.96
C ASN A 48 9.62 7.49 29.89
N PHE A 49 8.67 6.58 30.12
CA PHE A 49 7.56 6.78 31.06
C PHE A 49 8.01 6.75 32.53
N LYS A 50 9.05 5.99 32.89
CA LYS A 50 9.63 6.09 34.25
C LYS A 50 10.26 7.45 34.49
N ASP A 51 10.96 7.98 33.48
CA ASP A 51 11.67 9.25 33.58
C ASP A 51 10.71 10.45 33.51
N ASN A 52 9.65 10.34 32.70
CA ASN A 52 8.60 11.36 32.59
C ASN A 52 7.21 10.71 32.38
N PRO A 53 6.49 10.38 33.48
CA PRO A 53 5.20 9.69 33.43
C PRO A 53 4.07 10.47 32.74
N GLU A 54 4.16 11.80 32.68
CA GLU A 54 3.12 12.67 32.11
C GLU A 54 3.50 13.24 30.73
N SER A 55 4.38 12.57 30.00
CA SER A 55 4.82 13.05 28.69
C SER A 55 3.80 12.73 27.59
N LEU A 56 3.15 13.77 27.04
CA LEU A 56 2.32 13.65 25.81
C LEU A 56 3.09 13.04 24.63
N LYS A 57 4.38 13.34 24.50
CA LYS A 57 5.25 12.73 23.49
C LYS A 57 5.30 11.20 23.63
N ASN A 58 5.47 10.70 24.85
CA ASN A 58 5.55 9.26 25.10
C ASN A 58 4.21 8.57 24.80
N HIS A 59 3.08 9.20 25.14
CA HIS A 59 1.76 8.72 24.75
C HIS A 59 1.58 8.66 23.22
N TYR A 60 2.00 9.71 22.51
CA TYR A 60 2.00 9.73 21.05
C TYR A 60 2.85 8.61 20.44
N LEU A 61 4.08 8.42 20.92
CA LEU A 61 4.98 7.36 20.43
C LEU A 61 4.44 5.96 20.74
N TYR A 62 3.84 5.78 21.92
CA TYR A 62 3.16 4.55 22.31
C TYR A 62 1.99 4.24 21.36
N ILE A 63 1.08 5.19 21.14
CA ILE A 63 -0.07 5.02 20.23
C ILE A 63 0.40 4.63 18.83
N ASN A 64 1.42 5.30 18.28
CA ASN A 64 1.94 4.96 16.95
C ASN A 64 2.64 3.59 16.92
N THR A 65 3.28 3.17 18.00
CA THR A 65 3.84 1.81 18.14
C THR A 65 2.72 0.77 18.13
N GLU A 66 1.66 1.00 18.90
CA GLU A 66 0.50 0.11 18.95
C GLU A 66 -0.23 0.03 17.61
N ILE A 67 -0.37 1.13 16.85
CA ILE A 67 -0.95 1.09 15.49
C ILE A 67 -0.18 0.11 14.60
N LEU A 68 1.15 0.14 14.63
CA LEU A 68 2.00 -0.76 13.84
C LEU A 68 1.90 -2.20 14.34
N LYS A 69 1.72 -2.39 15.65
CA LYS A 69 1.47 -3.70 16.26
C LYS A 69 0.13 -4.28 15.82
N VAL A 70 -0.93 -3.47 15.76
CA VAL A 70 -2.22 -3.89 15.19
C VAL A 70 -2.07 -4.36 13.75
N ILE A 71 -1.27 -3.68 12.93
CA ILE A 71 -1.00 -4.11 11.55
C ILE A 71 -0.34 -5.50 11.54
N LYS A 72 0.74 -5.70 12.29
CA LYS A 72 1.43 -6.99 12.36
C LYS A 72 0.52 -8.11 12.85
N GLU A 73 -0.16 -7.88 13.98
CA GLU A 73 -1.02 -8.89 14.59
C GLU A 73 -2.18 -9.26 13.66
N THR A 74 -2.77 -8.28 12.97
CA THR A 74 -3.80 -8.51 11.96
C THR A 74 -3.25 -9.30 10.77
N ASP A 75 -2.05 -8.96 10.28
CA ASP A 75 -1.44 -9.65 9.14
C ASP A 75 -1.19 -11.14 9.40
N GLU A 76 -0.82 -11.50 10.63
CA GLU A 76 -0.55 -12.87 11.06
C GLU A 76 -1.83 -13.71 11.27
N GLN A 77 -3.00 -13.08 11.34
CA GLN A 77 -4.27 -13.82 11.44
C GLN A 77 -4.73 -14.42 10.10
N PRO A 78 -5.36 -15.61 10.13
CA PRO A 78 -6.24 -16.06 9.05
C PRO A 78 -7.31 -15.01 8.73
N PHE A 79 -7.66 -14.83 7.45
CA PHE A 79 -8.63 -13.83 7.01
C PHE A 79 -9.92 -13.78 7.84
N LYS A 80 -10.52 -14.95 8.13
CA LYS A 80 -11.75 -15.04 8.94
C LYS A 80 -11.65 -14.41 10.34
N ASN A 81 -10.44 -14.32 10.90
CA ASN A 81 -10.17 -13.75 12.21
C ASN A 81 -9.66 -12.30 12.16
N LYS A 82 -9.17 -11.84 10.99
CA LYS A 82 -8.55 -10.51 10.84
C LYS A 82 -9.45 -9.39 11.35
N LYS A 83 -10.74 -9.41 11.00
CA LYS A 83 -11.69 -8.38 11.43
C LYS A 83 -11.82 -8.33 12.95
N ALA A 84 -12.12 -9.46 13.58
CA ALA A 84 -12.36 -9.52 15.02
C ALA A 84 -11.12 -9.08 15.84
N VAL A 85 -9.92 -9.53 15.43
CA VAL A 85 -8.67 -9.14 16.09
C VAL A 85 -8.40 -7.65 15.91
N LYS A 86 -8.50 -7.14 14.68
CA LYS A 86 -8.32 -5.72 14.38
C LYS A 86 -9.28 -4.84 15.18
N ASP A 87 -10.56 -5.17 15.18
CA ASP A 87 -11.61 -4.39 15.87
C ASP A 87 -11.36 -4.40 17.39
N SER A 88 -11.00 -5.55 17.98
CA SER A 88 -10.67 -5.66 19.40
C SER A 88 -9.46 -4.78 19.79
N LEU A 89 -8.40 -4.80 18.99
CA LEU A 89 -7.19 -4.01 19.25
C LEU A 89 -7.44 -2.51 19.08
N HIS A 90 -8.21 -2.12 18.05
CA HIS A 90 -8.62 -0.74 17.85
C HIS A 90 -9.44 -0.20 19.03
N HIS A 91 -10.44 -0.94 19.52
CA HIS A 91 -11.23 -0.52 20.67
C HIS A 91 -10.36 -0.26 21.92
N MET A 92 -9.38 -1.13 22.20
CA MET A 92 -8.45 -0.90 23.32
C MET A 92 -7.61 0.36 23.13
N LEU A 93 -7.14 0.61 21.90
CA LEU A 93 -6.31 1.77 21.60
C LEU A 93 -7.11 3.08 21.59
N ILE A 94 -8.36 3.06 21.15
CA ILE A 94 -9.29 4.20 21.24
C ILE A 94 -9.52 4.58 22.69
N ASN A 95 -9.89 3.61 23.54
CA ASN A 95 -10.09 3.83 24.98
C ASN A 95 -8.83 4.40 25.66
N TYR A 96 -7.64 4.02 25.21
CA TYR A 96 -6.38 4.59 25.71
C TYR A 96 -6.22 6.04 25.25
N ALA A 97 -6.42 6.31 23.96
CA ALA A 97 -6.27 7.64 23.38
C ALA A 97 -7.28 8.65 23.94
N GLU A 98 -8.53 8.25 24.19
CA GLU A 98 -9.56 9.05 24.87
C GLU A 98 -9.08 9.51 26.24
N LYS A 99 -8.60 8.58 27.08
CA LYS A 99 -8.06 8.92 28.42
C LYS A 99 -6.87 9.87 28.36
N VAL A 100 -6.06 9.79 27.31
CA VAL A 100 -4.97 10.76 27.10
C VAL A 100 -5.58 12.12 26.77
N VAL A 101 -6.50 12.20 25.80
CA VAL A 101 -7.16 13.45 25.44
C VAL A 101 -7.82 14.13 26.64
N ASP A 102 -8.67 13.40 27.37
CA ASP A 102 -9.39 13.92 28.56
C ASP A 102 -8.42 14.50 29.61
N LYS A 103 -7.22 13.95 29.72
CA LYS A 103 -6.20 14.39 30.68
C LYS A 103 -5.49 15.67 30.26
N TYR A 104 -5.36 15.96 28.97
CA TYR A 104 -4.51 17.05 28.47
C TYR A 104 -5.26 18.15 27.69
N GLU A 105 -6.52 17.95 27.30
CA GLU A 105 -7.24 18.89 26.43
C GLU A 105 -7.41 20.30 27.01
N ASP A 106 -7.61 20.41 28.33
CA ASP A 106 -7.77 21.69 29.03
C ASP A 106 -6.45 22.28 29.55
N LYS A 107 -5.32 21.59 29.34
CA LYS A 107 -4.03 22.06 29.83
C LYS A 107 -3.44 23.13 28.91
N LYS A 108 -2.62 24.01 29.50
CA LYS A 108 -1.78 24.93 28.71
C LYS A 108 -0.62 24.14 28.09
N LEU A 109 -0.63 23.99 26.77
CA LEU A 109 0.35 23.18 26.03
C LEU A 109 1.43 24.04 25.37
N SER A 110 2.66 23.52 25.35
CA SER A 110 3.69 23.97 24.41
C SER A 110 3.34 23.62 22.95
N THR A 111 4.07 24.18 21.98
CA THR A 111 3.90 23.85 20.56
C THR A 111 4.07 22.34 20.30
N ASP A 112 5.07 21.71 20.92
CA ASP A 112 5.34 20.28 20.76
C ASP A 112 4.21 19.43 21.37
N GLU A 113 3.74 19.78 22.57
CA GLU A 113 2.62 19.09 23.22
C GLU A 113 1.32 19.25 22.41
N LYS A 114 1.08 20.43 21.85
CA LYS A 114 -0.03 20.69 20.94
C LYS A 114 0.05 19.84 19.68
N TYR A 115 1.25 19.63 19.12
CA TYR A 115 1.46 18.71 18.01
C TYR A 115 1.10 17.26 18.38
N TYR A 116 1.58 16.78 19.52
CA TYR A 116 1.31 15.41 19.97
C TYR A 116 -0.18 15.20 20.26
N LEU A 117 -0.81 16.11 21.00
CA LEU A 117 -2.24 16.04 21.30
C LEU A 117 -3.09 16.16 20.03
N GLY A 118 -2.78 17.11 19.15
CA GLY A 118 -3.47 17.28 17.87
C GLY A 118 -3.37 16.05 16.97
N SER A 119 -2.22 15.35 17.01
CA SER A 119 -2.05 14.08 16.30
C SER A 119 -2.86 12.94 16.92
N ILE A 120 -3.00 12.90 18.24
CA ILE A 120 -3.84 11.89 18.95
C ILE A 120 -5.33 12.13 18.63
N TYR A 121 -5.78 13.39 18.60
CA TYR A 121 -7.11 13.74 18.09
C TYR A 121 -7.31 13.30 16.63
N GLY A 122 -6.29 13.46 15.79
CA GLY A 122 -6.31 12.95 14.41
C GLY A 122 -6.48 11.43 14.33
N PHE A 123 -5.77 10.69 15.20
CA PHE A 123 -5.94 9.25 15.34
C PHE A 123 -7.37 8.88 15.75
N LEU A 124 -7.91 9.52 16.79
CA LEU A 124 -9.30 9.31 17.23
C LEU A 124 -10.31 9.65 16.11
N GLY A 125 -10.09 10.75 15.38
CA GLY A 125 -10.91 11.13 14.24
C GLY A 125 -10.99 10.03 13.18
N ARG A 126 -9.85 9.42 12.84
CA ARG A 126 -9.80 8.27 11.93
C ARG A 126 -10.51 7.06 12.51
N MET A 127 -10.25 6.71 13.77
CA MET A 127 -10.82 5.53 14.41
C MET A 127 -12.34 5.59 14.55
N TYR A 128 -12.89 6.71 15.01
CA TYR A 128 -14.34 6.90 15.04
C TYR A 128 -14.96 6.86 13.65
N GLY A 129 -14.26 7.36 12.62
CA GLY A 129 -14.71 7.24 11.24
C GLY A 129 -14.79 5.78 10.77
N VAL A 130 -13.82 4.95 11.17
CA VAL A 130 -13.83 3.50 10.90
C VAL A 130 -14.98 2.79 11.64
N GLU A 131 -15.29 3.21 12.86
CA GLU A 131 -16.40 2.66 13.67
C GLU A 131 -17.79 3.18 13.25
N GLY A 132 -17.86 4.18 12.36
CA GLY A 132 -19.12 4.82 11.95
C GLY A 132 -19.64 5.87 12.94
N SER A 133 -18.85 6.24 13.95
CA SER A 133 -19.12 7.30 14.93
C SER A 133 -18.85 8.69 14.33
N TRP A 134 -19.59 9.08 13.30
CA TRP A 134 -19.28 10.23 12.44
C TRP A 134 -19.17 11.57 13.16
N MET A 135 -19.99 11.84 14.19
CA MET A 135 -19.92 13.09 14.95
C MET A 135 -18.64 13.17 15.79
N SER A 136 -18.26 12.08 16.45
CA SER A 136 -17.00 11.99 17.21
C SER A 136 -15.78 12.03 16.29
N ALA A 137 -15.88 11.41 15.10
CA ALA A 137 -14.88 11.48 14.06
C ALA A 137 -14.64 12.92 13.62
N PHE A 138 -15.74 13.64 13.37
CA PHE A 138 -15.74 15.02 12.96
C PHE A 138 -15.16 15.95 14.05
N SER A 139 -15.63 15.85 15.30
CA SER A 139 -15.17 16.72 16.39
C SER A 139 -13.68 16.52 16.67
N SER A 140 -13.22 15.26 16.74
CA SER A 140 -11.82 14.92 16.96
C SER A 140 -10.95 15.35 15.78
N GLY A 141 -11.39 15.10 14.55
CA GLY A 141 -10.69 15.54 13.34
C GLY A 141 -10.51 17.05 13.29
N LYS A 142 -11.57 17.81 13.62
CA LYS A 142 -11.53 19.28 13.68
C LYS A 142 -10.63 19.79 14.79
N ALA A 143 -10.69 19.21 15.98
CA ALA A 143 -9.80 19.57 17.09
C ALA A 143 -8.33 19.36 16.71
N GLY A 144 -7.98 18.20 16.17
CA GLY A 144 -6.64 17.90 15.67
C GLY A 144 -6.20 18.84 14.56
N LYS A 145 -7.06 19.09 13.56
CA LYS A 145 -6.79 20.01 12.45
C LYS A 145 -6.46 21.41 12.95
N ASN A 146 -7.33 22.00 13.77
CA ASN A 146 -7.15 23.35 14.31
C ASN A 146 -5.85 23.46 15.13
N MET A 147 -5.51 22.41 15.89
CA MET A 147 -4.26 22.39 16.64
C MET A 147 -3.04 22.42 15.72
N LEU A 148 -3.04 21.65 14.64
CA LEU A 148 -1.91 21.58 13.72
C LEU A 148 -1.84 22.77 12.76
N GLU A 149 -2.97 23.34 12.36
CA GLU A 149 -3.03 24.57 11.56
C GLU A 149 -2.39 25.74 12.33
N ASP A 150 -2.72 25.94 13.60
CA ASP A 150 -2.08 26.96 14.44
C ASP A 150 -0.56 26.77 14.58
N ILE A 151 -0.07 25.52 14.54
CA ILE A 151 1.37 25.24 14.55
C ILE A 151 2.02 25.70 13.26
N ILE A 152 1.47 25.32 12.09
CA ILE A 152 2.08 25.67 10.80
C ILE A 152 1.91 27.15 10.43
N GLU A 153 0.88 27.83 10.95
CA GLU A 153 0.72 29.28 10.84
C GLU A 153 1.84 30.03 11.57
N LYS A 154 2.26 29.51 12.72
CA LYS A 154 3.37 30.08 13.53
C LYS A 154 4.74 29.63 13.04
N ASP A 155 4.83 28.40 12.58
CA ASP A 155 6.06 27.77 12.12
C ASP A 155 5.79 26.80 10.96
N ALA A 156 5.84 27.33 9.73
CA ALA A 156 5.70 26.56 8.51
C ALA A 156 6.85 25.55 8.28
N GLN A 157 7.92 25.57 9.08
CA GLN A 157 8.99 24.58 9.00
C GLN A 157 8.72 23.33 9.85
N TYR A 158 7.65 23.33 10.64
CA TYR A 158 7.24 22.20 11.47
C TYR A 158 6.69 21.05 10.60
N ALA A 159 7.60 20.34 9.94
CA ALA A 159 7.30 19.36 8.90
C ALA A 159 6.41 18.20 9.35
N ASP A 160 6.52 17.81 10.63
CA ASP A 160 5.75 16.69 11.18
C ASP A 160 4.23 16.96 11.23
N ALA A 161 3.82 18.22 11.35
CA ALA A 161 2.40 18.62 11.38
C ALA A 161 1.69 18.42 10.04
N TYR A 162 2.44 18.46 8.93
CA TYR A 162 1.89 18.25 7.59
C TYR A 162 1.41 16.82 7.34
N LEU A 163 1.78 15.84 8.16
CA LEU A 163 1.28 14.47 8.01
C LEU A 163 -0.25 14.43 8.13
N LEU A 164 -0.80 14.83 9.28
CA LEU A 164 -2.24 14.75 9.52
C LEU A 164 -3.01 15.76 8.66
N LEU A 165 -2.48 16.97 8.47
CA LEU A 165 -3.10 17.94 7.55
C LEU A 165 -3.18 17.39 6.12
N GLY A 166 -2.15 16.66 5.68
CA GLY A 166 -2.15 15.98 4.39
C GLY A 166 -3.21 14.88 4.28
N ILE A 167 -3.34 14.05 5.33
CA ILE A 167 -4.41 13.04 5.43
C ILE A 167 -5.78 13.71 5.35
N ILE A 168 -6.03 14.74 6.16
CA ILE A 168 -7.32 15.43 6.20
C ILE A 168 -7.65 16.04 4.84
N ASN A 169 -6.72 16.79 4.23
CA ASN A 169 -6.96 17.40 2.92
C ASN A 169 -7.31 16.36 1.86
N TYR A 170 -6.56 15.26 1.83
CA TYR A 170 -6.74 14.22 0.83
C TYR A 170 -8.06 13.46 0.99
N TYR A 171 -8.37 13.00 2.21
CA TYR A 171 -9.57 12.21 2.43
C TYR A 171 -10.84 13.08 2.46
N ALA A 172 -10.76 14.35 2.85
CA ALA A 172 -11.91 15.26 2.78
C ALA A 172 -12.36 15.52 1.34
N ASP A 173 -11.44 15.70 0.39
CA ASP A 173 -11.77 15.82 -1.05
C ASP A 173 -12.43 14.56 -1.60
N ARG A 174 -12.01 13.39 -1.10
CA ARG A 174 -12.57 12.08 -1.46
C ARG A 174 -13.97 11.84 -0.91
N LEU A 175 -14.46 12.63 0.04
CA LEU A 175 -15.82 12.50 0.55
C LEU A 175 -16.80 12.99 -0.53
N GLY A 176 -17.50 12.05 -1.16
CA GLY A 176 -18.54 12.35 -2.13
C GLY A 176 -19.88 12.75 -1.50
N GLY A 177 -20.73 13.40 -2.29
CA GLY A 177 -22.15 13.62 -1.99
C GLY A 177 -22.42 14.44 -0.73
N VAL A 178 -23.50 14.09 -0.03
CA VAL A 178 -23.98 14.83 1.16
C VAL A 178 -22.97 14.80 2.31
N VAL A 179 -22.22 13.70 2.45
CA VAL A 179 -21.20 13.56 3.50
C VAL A 179 -20.07 14.56 3.30
N GLY A 180 -19.55 14.69 2.08
CA GLY A 180 -18.53 15.68 1.74
C GLY A 180 -19.03 17.11 1.91
N PHE A 181 -20.26 17.40 1.49
CA PHE A 181 -20.86 18.72 1.68
C PHE A 181 -20.97 19.11 3.16
N VAL A 182 -21.50 18.23 4.01
CA VAL A 182 -21.65 18.49 5.45
C VAL A 182 -20.28 18.62 6.13
N ALA A 183 -19.33 17.74 5.81
CA ALA A 183 -17.97 17.85 6.32
C ALA A 183 -17.31 19.19 5.94
N GLY A 184 -17.48 19.62 4.69
CA GLY A 184 -16.97 20.89 4.17
C GLY A 184 -17.57 22.11 4.89
N VAL A 185 -18.91 22.16 5.04
CA VAL A 185 -19.60 23.24 5.77
C VAL A 185 -19.11 23.37 7.21
N LEU A 186 -18.74 22.25 7.84
CA LEU A 186 -18.29 22.24 9.23
C LEU A 186 -16.77 22.50 9.38
N GLY A 187 -16.02 22.67 8.28
CA GLY A 187 -14.61 23.05 8.28
C GLY A 187 -13.61 21.91 8.01
N LEU A 188 -14.10 20.75 7.57
CA LEU A 188 -13.31 19.64 7.05
C LEU A 188 -13.49 19.54 5.53
N SER A 189 -13.10 20.61 4.83
CA SER A 189 -12.85 20.56 3.40
C SER A 189 -11.38 20.22 3.14
N GLY A 190 -11.08 19.79 1.92
CA GLY A 190 -9.73 19.45 1.54
C GLY A 190 -9.53 19.50 0.04
N ASP A 191 -8.27 19.47 -0.34
CA ASP A 191 -7.82 19.36 -1.73
C ASP A 191 -6.86 18.17 -1.82
N ARG A 192 -7.14 17.24 -2.73
CA ARG A 192 -6.37 16.01 -2.91
C ARG A 192 -4.91 16.27 -3.29
N GLU A 193 -4.65 17.27 -4.13
CA GLU A 193 -3.29 17.62 -4.55
C GLU A 193 -2.51 18.26 -3.40
N ILE A 194 -3.13 19.17 -2.66
CA ILE A 194 -2.54 19.76 -1.44
C ILE A 194 -2.24 18.66 -0.42
N GLY A 195 -3.18 17.73 -0.23
CA GLY A 195 -3.00 16.58 0.66
C GLY A 195 -1.76 15.76 0.32
N ILE A 196 -1.59 15.41 -0.96
CA ILE A 196 -0.40 14.72 -1.45
C ILE A 196 0.88 15.56 -1.26
N GLN A 197 0.83 16.87 -1.50
CA GLN A 197 1.98 17.76 -1.31
C GLN A 197 2.42 17.82 0.15
N TYR A 198 1.47 17.89 1.08
CA TYR A 198 1.73 17.88 2.52
C TYR A 198 2.32 16.55 2.99
N LEU A 199 1.79 15.43 2.50
CA LEU A 199 2.38 14.12 2.76
C LEU A 199 3.81 14.01 2.21
N LYS A 200 4.08 14.52 1.00
CA LYS A 200 5.45 14.58 0.46
C LYS A 200 6.37 15.46 1.29
N LEU A 201 5.87 16.55 1.87
CA LEU A 201 6.63 17.41 2.76
C LEU A 201 6.98 16.70 4.06
N ALA A 202 6.00 16.04 4.69
CA ALA A 202 6.21 15.22 5.88
C ALA A 202 7.17 14.04 5.61
N GLU A 203 7.07 13.38 4.46
CA GLU A 203 7.98 12.31 4.04
C GLU A 203 9.43 12.80 3.97
N LYS A 204 9.66 13.96 3.35
CA LYS A 204 11.00 14.49 3.11
C LYS A 204 11.63 15.16 4.33
N LYS A 205 10.83 15.85 5.15
CA LYS A 205 11.32 16.74 6.21
C LYS A 205 10.87 16.36 7.62
N GLY A 206 9.86 15.50 7.77
CA GLY A 206 9.36 15.06 9.06
C GLY A 206 10.42 14.28 9.85
N LYS A 207 10.56 14.57 11.14
CA LYS A 207 11.56 13.92 11.99
C LYS A 207 11.03 12.62 12.63
N LEU A 208 9.74 12.54 12.91
CA LEU A 208 9.03 11.33 13.37
C LEU A 208 8.13 10.74 12.27
N THR A 209 7.53 11.60 11.45
CA THR A 209 6.45 11.18 10.53
C THR A 209 6.92 10.72 9.16
N SER A 210 8.21 10.83 8.83
CA SER A 210 8.74 10.53 7.48
C SER A 210 8.36 9.12 6.98
N SER A 211 8.53 8.09 7.82
CA SER A 211 8.16 6.70 7.47
C SER A 211 6.65 6.53 7.34
N GLN A 212 5.86 7.14 8.22
CA GLN A 212 4.40 7.09 8.18
C GLN A 212 3.86 7.79 6.91
N ALA A 213 4.44 8.92 6.54
CA ALA A 213 4.09 9.65 5.32
C ALA A 213 4.45 8.85 4.06
N ALA A 214 5.61 8.19 4.04
CA ALA A 214 5.96 7.29 2.94
C ALA A 214 4.99 6.10 2.82
N MET A 215 4.60 5.50 3.94
CA MET A 215 3.61 4.41 3.97
C MET A 215 2.24 4.88 3.46
N LEU A 216 1.80 6.07 3.87
CA LEU A 216 0.55 6.64 3.34
C LEU A 216 0.67 6.95 1.85
N LEU A 217 1.76 7.56 1.38
CA LEU A 217 1.96 7.81 -0.05
C LEU A 217 1.93 6.51 -0.87
N VAL A 218 2.50 5.42 -0.34
CA VAL A 218 2.36 4.09 -0.93
C VAL A 218 0.88 3.68 -1.02
N GLU A 219 0.13 3.78 0.07
CA GLU A 219 -1.30 3.45 0.11
C GLU A 219 -2.08 4.28 -0.90
N LEU A 220 -1.95 5.60 -0.85
CA LEU A 220 -2.63 6.53 -1.74
C LEU A 220 -2.35 6.17 -3.19
N TYR A 221 -1.07 6.09 -3.59
CA TYR A 221 -0.71 5.85 -4.98
C TYR A 221 -1.13 4.46 -5.47
N SER A 222 -0.93 3.40 -4.69
CA SER A 222 -1.19 2.03 -5.13
C SER A 222 -2.65 1.58 -5.00
N ARG A 223 -3.46 2.21 -4.14
CA ARG A 223 -4.83 1.76 -3.83
C ARG A 223 -5.92 2.73 -4.23
N LEU A 224 -5.60 4.02 -4.32
CA LEU A 224 -6.63 5.06 -4.47
C LEU A 224 -6.37 5.97 -5.68
N GLU A 225 -5.12 6.10 -6.13
CA GLU A 225 -4.77 6.78 -7.38
C GLU A 225 -4.60 5.81 -8.57
N ASP A 226 -4.68 4.49 -8.35
CA ASP A 226 -4.38 3.45 -9.34
C ASP A 226 -3.03 3.68 -10.07
N ASN A 227 -2.03 4.13 -9.30
CA ASN A 227 -0.71 4.55 -9.78
C ASN A 227 0.40 3.83 -9.02
N ASN A 228 0.42 2.51 -9.15
CA ASN A 228 1.35 1.59 -8.49
C ASN A 228 2.81 1.95 -8.81
N LEU A 229 3.08 2.47 -10.01
CA LEU A 229 4.43 2.91 -10.40
C LEU A 229 4.95 4.05 -9.51
N THR A 230 4.11 5.03 -9.21
CA THR A 230 4.49 6.18 -8.37
C THR A 230 4.68 5.77 -6.90
N ALA A 231 4.09 4.64 -6.48
CA ALA A 231 4.31 4.08 -5.15
C ALA A 231 5.70 3.44 -4.97
N LEU A 232 6.32 2.89 -6.04
CA LEU A 232 7.55 2.10 -5.92
C LEU A 232 8.73 2.83 -5.22
N PRO A 233 9.05 4.11 -5.52
CA PRO A 233 10.14 4.78 -4.83
C PRO A 233 9.91 4.95 -3.32
N TYR A 234 8.65 5.04 -2.88
CA TYR A 234 8.32 5.12 -1.45
C TYR A 234 8.47 3.76 -0.78
N PHE A 235 8.10 2.66 -1.44
CA PHE A 235 8.43 1.31 -0.97
C PHE A 235 9.94 1.11 -0.82
N GLU A 236 10.72 1.51 -1.82
CA GLU A 236 12.18 1.34 -1.80
C GLU A 236 12.81 2.11 -0.63
N LYS A 237 12.32 3.32 -0.32
CA LYS A 237 12.72 4.07 0.88
C LYS A 237 12.32 3.36 2.18
N LEU A 238 11.08 2.88 2.27
CA LEU A 238 10.59 2.16 3.44
C LEU A 238 11.38 0.89 3.71
N LEU A 239 11.64 0.07 2.68
CA LEU A 239 12.40 -1.17 2.80
C LEU A 239 13.87 -0.91 3.11
N LYS A 240 14.46 0.17 2.59
CA LYS A 240 15.81 0.57 2.95
C LYS A 240 15.93 0.95 4.43
N ARG A 241 14.93 1.65 4.98
CA ARG A 241 14.93 2.09 6.38
C ARG A 241 14.47 1.00 7.35
N HIS A 242 13.52 0.17 6.92
CA HIS A 242 12.84 -0.85 7.72
C HIS A 242 12.91 -2.22 7.05
N PRO A 243 14.12 -2.79 6.86
CA PRO A 243 14.31 -4.03 6.10
C PRO A 243 13.69 -5.27 6.76
N LYS A 244 13.29 -5.19 8.04
CA LYS A 244 12.65 -6.30 8.76
C LYS A 244 11.12 -6.26 8.69
N ASN A 245 10.54 -5.22 8.09
CA ASN A 245 9.09 -5.09 8.00
C ASN A 245 8.54 -6.05 6.94
N SER A 246 7.91 -7.14 7.39
CA SER A 246 7.29 -8.12 6.50
C SER A 246 6.10 -7.54 5.73
N HIS A 247 5.34 -6.61 6.30
CA HIS A 247 4.21 -5.98 5.63
C HIS A 247 4.67 -5.23 4.36
N PHE A 248 5.72 -4.40 4.46
CA PHE A 248 6.23 -3.63 3.33
C PHE A 248 6.81 -4.51 2.22
N ILE A 249 7.59 -5.55 2.54
CA ILE A 249 8.22 -6.37 1.50
C ILE A 249 7.20 -7.20 0.74
N ASN A 250 6.18 -7.72 1.43
CA ASN A 250 5.10 -8.48 0.80
C ASN A 250 4.23 -7.58 -0.08
N TRP A 251 3.89 -6.38 0.39
CA TRP A 251 3.15 -5.41 -0.42
C TRP A 251 3.98 -5.00 -1.65
N TYR A 252 5.24 -4.62 -1.48
CA TYR A 252 6.13 -4.26 -2.60
C TYR A 252 6.25 -5.38 -3.64
N CYS A 253 6.39 -6.64 -3.22
CA CYS A 253 6.42 -7.78 -4.14
C CYS A 253 5.13 -7.89 -4.97
N ARG A 254 3.95 -7.67 -4.35
CA ARG A 254 2.67 -7.68 -5.08
C ARG A 254 2.61 -6.55 -6.10
N GLU A 255 3.00 -5.34 -5.73
CA GLU A 255 3.02 -4.19 -6.65
C GLU A 255 4.00 -4.39 -7.82
N LEU A 256 5.17 -4.99 -7.55
CA LEU A 256 6.11 -5.36 -8.62
C LEU A 256 5.53 -6.41 -9.56
N MET A 257 4.76 -7.40 -9.04
CA MET A 257 4.09 -8.40 -9.86
C MET A 257 2.94 -7.82 -10.70
N GLU A 258 2.23 -6.79 -10.20
CA GLU A 258 1.27 -6.03 -11.03
C GLU A 258 1.93 -5.40 -12.24
N LEU A 259 3.08 -4.78 -12.00
CA LEU A 259 3.86 -4.12 -13.03
C LEU A 259 4.70 -5.11 -13.84
N ASN A 260 4.54 -6.43 -13.65
CA ASN A 260 5.34 -7.47 -14.30
C ASN A 260 6.86 -7.25 -14.17
N LYS A 261 7.35 -6.71 -13.04
CA LYS A 261 8.79 -6.47 -12.77
C LYS A 261 9.40 -7.66 -12.02
N LEU A 262 9.47 -8.82 -12.66
CA LEU A 262 9.83 -10.11 -12.02
C LEU A 262 11.31 -10.21 -11.64
N ASP A 263 12.23 -9.54 -12.34
CA ASP A 263 13.65 -9.46 -11.94
C ASP A 263 13.81 -8.98 -10.50
N LYS A 264 13.13 -7.87 -10.16
CA LYS A 264 13.20 -7.27 -8.82
C LYS A 264 12.65 -8.22 -7.76
N VAL A 265 11.54 -8.90 -8.03
CA VAL A 265 10.96 -9.89 -7.11
C VAL A 265 11.90 -11.07 -6.91
N THR A 266 12.59 -11.50 -7.98
CA THR A 266 13.62 -12.55 -7.93
C THR A 266 14.73 -12.19 -6.96
N GLU A 267 15.25 -10.96 -7.03
CA GLU A 267 16.30 -10.46 -6.14
C GLU A 267 15.83 -10.40 -4.69
N LEU A 268 14.60 -9.91 -4.46
CA LEU A 268 14.00 -9.85 -3.11
C LEU A 268 13.87 -11.25 -2.49
N ILE A 269 13.36 -12.23 -3.24
CA ILE A 269 13.22 -13.61 -2.76
C ILE A 269 14.57 -14.26 -2.49
N LYS A 270 15.58 -14.05 -3.35
CA LYS A 270 16.93 -14.58 -3.13
C LYS A 270 17.60 -14.00 -1.89
N ASN A 271 17.34 -12.74 -1.58
CA ASN A 271 17.96 -12.02 -0.46
C ASN A 271 17.11 -12.07 0.83
N ASP A 272 15.98 -12.80 0.84
CA ASP A 272 15.06 -12.94 1.97
C ASP A 272 15.59 -13.88 3.06
N SER A 273 16.74 -13.53 3.64
CA SER A 273 17.42 -14.31 4.70
C SER A 273 16.60 -14.43 5.99
N LEU A 274 15.63 -13.54 6.20
CA LEU A 274 14.73 -13.52 7.36
C LEU A 274 13.41 -14.26 7.09
N ASN A 275 13.21 -14.80 5.88
CA ASN A 275 11.98 -15.47 5.45
C ASN A 275 10.71 -14.62 5.68
N LEU A 276 10.80 -13.33 5.36
CA LEU A 276 9.72 -12.35 5.52
C LEU A 276 8.68 -12.46 4.40
N ILE A 277 9.06 -12.92 3.20
CA ILE A 277 8.15 -13.00 2.06
C ILE A 277 7.25 -14.23 2.22
N MET A 278 5.95 -13.97 2.25
CA MET A 278 4.90 -14.95 2.56
C MET A 278 4.78 -16.02 1.45
N PRO A 279 4.34 -17.24 1.81
CA PRO A 279 4.19 -18.33 0.85
C PRO A 279 3.25 -18.02 -0.31
N ASP A 280 2.19 -17.22 -0.11
CA ASP A 280 1.23 -16.87 -1.16
C ASP A 280 1.80 -15.85 -2.16
N VAL A 281 2.67 -14.94 -1.69
CA VAL A 281 3.47 -14.06 -2.55
C VAL A 281 4.47 -14.87 -3.37
N LYS A 282 5.19 -15.81 -2.74
CA LYS A 282 6.11 -16.73 -3.42
C LYS A 282 5.39 -17.60 -4.45
N ALA A 283 4.22 -18.13 -4.12
CA ALA A 283 3.41 -18.94 -5.04
C ALA A 283 3.02 -18.14 -6.28
N ARG A 284 2.51 -16.91 -6.08
CA ARG A 284 2.19 -16.01 -7.20
C ARG A 284 3.41 -15.77 -8.08
N TYR A 285 4.53 -15.39 -7.48
CA TYR A 285 5.77 -15.12 -8.20
C TYR A 285 6.22 -16.34 -9.03
N TYR A 286 6.27 -17.53 -8.43
CA TYR A 286 6.69 -18.74 -9.13
C TYR A 286 5.78 -19.06 -10.32
N GLY A 287 4.47 -18.86 -10.20
CA GLY A 287 3.55 -19.00 -11.33
C GLY A 287 3.85 -18.02 -12.46
N LEU A 288 4.13 -16.75 -12.11
CA LEU A 288 4.50 -15.70 -13.07
C LEU A 288 5.89 -15.87 -13.68
N ALA A 289 6.80 -16.54 -12.97
CA ALA A 289 8.17 -16.81 -13.41
C ALA A 289 8.29 -18.12 -14.21
N GLY A 290 7.19 -18.85 -14.42
CA GLY A 290 7.18 -20.13 -15.13
C GLY A 290 7.61 -21.34 -14.28
N GLU A 291 7.78 -21.17 -12.97
CA GLU A 291 8.13 -22.22 -12.01
C GLU A 291 6.87 -22.89 -11.45
N TYR A 292 6.03 -23.42 -12.34
CA TYR A 292 4.65 -23.83 -12.04
C TYR A 292 4.55 -24.94 -10.98
N GLU A 293 5.47 -25.91 -10.95
CA GLU A 293 5.48 -26.96 -9.93
C GLU A 293 5.72 -26.39 -8.53
N LYS A 294 6.66 -25.43 -8.41
CA LYS A 294 6.94 -24.76 -7.13
C LYS A 294 5.75 -23.93 -6.69
N SER A 295 5.13 -23.21 -7.62
CA SER A 295 3.89 -22.48 -7.39
C SER A 295 2.79 -23.41 -6.88
N ASN A 296 2.47 -24.48 -7.62
CA ASN A 296 1.38 -25.39 -7.26
C ASN A 296 1.63 -26.15 -5.96
N LYS A 297 2.88 -26.46 -5.63
CA LYS A 297 3.22 -27.03 -4.31
C LYS A 297 2.75 -26.09 -3.19
N LEU A 298 3.09 -24.81 -3.26
CA LEU A 298 2.68 -23.81 -2.27
C LEU A 298 1.15 -23.59 -2.28
N LEU A 299 0.54 -23.48 -3.46
CA LEU A 299 -0.91 -23.27 -3.58
C LEU A 299 -1.70 -24.46 -3.00
N ASN A 300 -1.24 -25.69 -3.22
CA ASN A 300 -1.88 -26.88 -2.65
C ASN A 300 -1.82 -26.91 -1.14
N ASP A 301 -0.79 -26.35 -0.52
CA ASP A 301 -0.70 -26.23 0.93
C ASP A 301 -1.56 -25.08 1.47
N LEU A 302 -1.52 -23.93 0.81
CA LEU A 302 -2.29 -22.73 1.19
C LEU A 302 -3.81 -22.95 1.11
N LEU A 303 -4.27 -23.64 0.07
CA LEU A 303 -5.71 -23.85 -0.20
C LEU A 303 -6.31 -25.05 0.56
N LYS A 304 -5.58 -25.68 1.48
CA LYS A 304 -6.11 -26.76 2.35
C LYS A 304 -7.12 -26.26 3.40
N LYS A 305 -7.00 -24.99 3.81
CA LYS A 305 -7.79 -24.41 4.90
C LYS A 305 -8.50 -23.15 4.41
N GLU A 306 -9.80 -23.28 4.14
CA GLU A 306 -10.66 -22.17 3.74
C GLU A 306 -10.67 -21.03 4.79
N GLY A 307 -10.80 -19.79 4.31
CA GLY A 307 -10.87 -18.61 5.16
C GLY A 307 -9.51 -18.18 5.75
N THR A 308 -8.41 -18.76 5.26
CA THR A 308 -7.04 -18.31 5.59
C THR A 308 -6.65 -17.08 4.80
N LEU A 309 -6.96 -17.09 3.49
CA LEU A 309 -6.67 -16.00 2.57
C LEU A 309 -7.90 -15.09 2.43
N PHE A 310 -7.68 -13.88 1.93
CA PHE A 310 -8.80 -13.05 1.52
C PHE A 310 -9.56 -13.73 0.36
N PRO A 311 -10.89 -13.64 0.28
CA PRO A 311 -11.68 -14.40 -0.70
C PRO A 311 -11.22 -14.20 -2.15
N PHE A 312 -11.04 -12.93 -2.56
CA PHE A 312 -10.54 -12.60 -3.90
C PHE A 312 -9.14 -13.18 -4.18
N MET A 313 -8.26 -13.23 -3.18
CA MET A 313 -6.95 -13.87 -3.32
C MET A 313 -7.11 -15.38 -3.43
N GLU A 314 -7.96 -15.99 -2.60
CA GLU A 314 -8.21 -17.42 -2.61
C GLU A 314 -8.70 -17.89 -3.99
N ASP A 315 -9.67 -17.18 -4.56
CA ASP A 315 -10.22 -17.50 -5.87
C ASP A 315 -9.20 -17.26 -6.99
N TYR A 316 -8.44 -16.17 -6.93
CA TYR A 316 -7.31 -15.94 -7.84
C TYR A 316 -6.29 -17.08 -7.77
N TYR A 317 -5.95 -17.54 -6.57
CA TYR A 317 -4.99 -18.62 -6.36
C TYR A 317 -5.51 -19.99 -6.80
N LYS A 318 -6.81 -20.25 -6.66
CA LYS A 318 -7.45 -21.42 -7.25
C LYS A 318 -7.34 -21.38 -8.78
N SER A 319 -7.60 -20.23 -9.42
CA SER A 319 -7.43 -20.05 -10.86
C SER A 319 -5.97 -20.23 -11.29
N LEU A 320 -5.03 -19.60 -10.59
CA LEU A 320 -3.60 -19.72 -10.86
C LEU A 320 -3.15 -21.19 -10.79
N ARG A 321 -3.64 -21.96 -9.80
CA ARG A 321 -3.36 -23.40 -9.69
C ARG A 321 -3.77 -24.18 -10.94
N VAL A 322 -4.96 -23.88 -11.48
CA VAL A 322 -5.46 -24.49 -12.72
C VAL A 322 -4.57 -24.13 -13.90
N ILE A 323 -4.25 -22.85 -14.07
CA ILE A 323 -3.38 -22.37 -15.16
C ILE A 323 -1.98 -23.01 -15.08
N ASN A 324 -1.42 -23.16 -13.88
CA ASN A 324 -0.14 -23.82 -13.69
C ASN A 324 -0.20 -25.29 -14.13
N TYR A 325 -1.23 -26.07 -13.75
CA TYR A 325 -1.37 -27.45 -14.23
C TYR A 325 -1.58 -27.54 -15.74
N PHE A 326 -2.33 -26.59 -16.31
CA PHE A 326 -2.47 -26.47 -17.76
C PHE A 326 -1.13 -26.21 -18.47
N MET A 327 -0.29 -25.33 -17.92
CA MET A 327 1.05 -25.07 -18.46
C MET A 327 1.99 -26.27 -18.31
N LEU A 328 1.81 -27.09 -17.27
CA LEU A 328 2.51 -28.36 -17.07
C LEU A 328 2.02 -29.49 -17.98
N GLY A 329 0.96 -29.28 -18.76
CA GLY A 329 0.35 -30.33 -19.57
C GLY A 329 -0.44 -31.37 -18.76
N ASN A 330 -0.70 -31.11 -17.48
CA ASN A 330 -1.50 -31.98 -16.63
C ASN A 330 -2.98 -31.60 -16.72
N SER A 331 -3.62 -32.01 -17.82
CA SER A 331 -5.03 -31.70 -18.11
C SER A 331 -6.00 -32.30 -17.08
N GLU A 332 -5.65 -33.44 -16.48
CA GLU A 332 -6.48 -34.09 -15.46
C GLU A 332 -6.61 -33.22 -14.20
N GLU A 333 -5.49 -32.79 -13.63
CA GLU A 333 -5.50 -31.93 -12.45
C GLU A 333 -6.06 -30.53 -12.77
N ALA A 334 -5.77 -29.99 -13.96
CA ALA A 334 -6.35 -28.73 -14.40
C ALA A 334 -7.89 -28.78 -14.41
N GLU A 335 -8.48 -29.81 -15.02
CA GLU A 335 -9.94 -29.96 -15.10
C GLU A 335 -10.56 -30.28 -13.73
N LYS A 336 -9.89 -31.12 -12.92
CA LYS A 336 -10.30 -31.41 -11.54
C LYS A 336 -10.44 -30.15 -10.70
N TYR A 337 -9.43 -29.28 -10.69
CA TYR A 337 -9.47 -28.06 -9.88
C TYR A 337 -10.36 -26.96 -10.49
N LYS A 338 -10.48 -26.92 -11.82
CA LYS A 338 -11.38 -25.98 -12.50
C LYS A 338 -12.84 -26.14 -12.07
N LYS A 339 -13.28 -27.38 -11.78
CA LYS A 339 -14.65 -27.66 -11.30
C LYS A 339 -15.00 -26.98 -9.97
N SER A 340 -14.00 -26.61 -9.17
CA SER A 340 -14.17 -25.94 -7.88
C SER A 340 -14.09 -24.41 -7.95
N LEU A 341 -13.89 -23.84 -9.15
CA LEU A 341 -13.82 -22.39 -9.32
C LEU A 341 -15.23 -21.77 -9.31
N PRO A 342 -15.38 -20.56 -8.73
CA PRO A 342 -16.53 -19.71 -8.99
C PRO A 342 -16.71 -19.45 -10.50
N ASP A 343 -17.95 -19.21 -10.95
CA ASP A 343 -18.27 -19.08 -12.38
C ASP A 343 -17.45 -18.02 -13.10
N GLU A 344 -17.22 -16.86 -12.46
CA GLU A 344 -16.39 -15.80 -13.01
C GLU A 344 -14.94 -16.28 -13.24
N HIS A 345 -14.34 -16.90 -12.24
CA HIS A 345 -12.99 -17.44 -12.31
C HIS A 345 -12.87 -18.58 -13.34
N LYS A 346 -13.92 -19.41 -13.46
CA LYS A 346 -14.02 -20.47 -14.45
C LYS A 346 -14.07 -19.89 -15.87
N LYS A 347 -14.87 -18.84 -16.11
CA LYS A 347 -14.93 -18.12 -17.39
C LYS A 347 -13.55 -17.62 -17.82
N TYR A 348 -12.80 -17.00 -16.91
CA TYR A 348 -11.45 -16.52 -17.22
C TYR A 348 -10.47 -17.64 -17.55
N VAL A 349 -10.51 -18.74 -16.78
CA VAL A 349 -9.69 -19.93 -17.06
C VAL A 349 -10.07 -20.53 -18.42
N ASP A 350 -11.36 -20.56 -18.76
CA ASP A 350 -11.84 -21.09 -20.04
C ASP A 350 -11.31 -20.33 -21.25
N TYR A 351 -11.08 -19.02 -21.16
CA TYR A 351 -10.43 -18.27 -22.24
C TYR A 351 -9.03 -18.81 -22.58
N PHE A 352 -8.29 -19.33 -21.60
CA PHE A 352 -7.00 -19.97 -21.86
C PHE A 352 -7.19 -21.40 -22.39
N LEU A 353 -8.08 -22.18 -21.79
CA LEU A 353 -8.26 -23.60 -22.13
C LEU A 353 -8.93 -23.84 -23.49
N GLN A 354 -9.74 -22.91 -23.98
CA GLN A 354 -10.41 -23.01 -25.29
C GLN A 354 -9.48 -22.74 -26.47
N SER A 355 -8.32 -22.12 -26.24
CA SER A 355 -7.31 -21.88 -27.28
C SER A 355 -5.90 -22.23 -26.77
N PRO A 356 -5.64 -23.53 -26.46
CA PRO A 356 -4.47 -23.94 -25.68
C PRO A 356 -3.12 -23.50 -26.24
N GLU A 357 -2.93 -23.64 -27.55
CA GLU A 357 -1.65 -23.34 -28.20
C GLU A 357 -1.31 -21.85 -28.10
N GLN A 358 -2.29 -20.98 -28.41
CA GLN A 358 -2.16 -19.53 -28.30
C GLN A 358 -1.99 -19.11 -26.84
N ALA A 359 -2.79 -19.68 -25.93
CA ALA A 359 -2.72 -19.41 -24.50
C ALA A 359 -1.32 -19.71 -23.92
N LYS A 360 -0.77 -20.90 -24.21
CA LYS A 360 0.57 -21.27 -23.73
C LYS A 360 1.66 -20.34 -24.25
N LYS A 361 1.60 -19.96 -25.53
CA LYS A 361 2.53 -18.98 -26.12
C LYS A 361 2.45 -17.63 -25.42
N LEU A 362 1.25 -17.15 -25.12
CA LEU A 362 1.05 -15.86 -24.47
C LEU A 362 1.42 -15.86 -22.99
N ILE A 363 1.16 -16.94 -22.26
CA ILE A 363 1.62 -17.07 -20.87
C ILE A 363 3.15 -17.05 -20.83
N LYS A 364 3.82 -17.79 -21.72
CA LYS A 364 5.29 -17.76 -21.89
C LYS A 364 5.81 -16.38 -22.30
N PHE A 365 5.09 -15.67 -23.17
CA PHE A 365 5.44 -14.30 -23.53
C PHE A 365 5.41 -13.36 -22.32
N ARG A 366 4.38 -13.45 -21.47
CA ARG A 366 4.30 -12.64 -20.25
C ARG A 366 5.43 -12.94 -19.26
N GLU A 367 5.78 -14.22 -19.10
CA GLU A 367 6.96 -14.62 -18.32
C GLU A 367 8.21 -13.94 -18.84
N LEU A 368 8.49 -14.05 -20.15
CA LEU A 368 9.67 -13.44 -20.77
C LEU A 368 9.68 -11.92 -20.57
N ALA A 369 8.54 -11.27 -20.78
CA ALA A 369 8.36 -9.82 -20.60
C ALA A 369 8.59 -9.35 -19.16
N GLY A 370 8.57 -10.26 -18.19
CA GLY A 370 8.81 -9.97 -16.78
C GLY A 370 10.27 -9.76 -16.40
N PHE A 371 11.20 -10.19 -17.26
CA PHE A 371 12.64 -10.12 -17.02
C PHE A 371 13.33 -9.26 -18.08
N ASN A 372 14.00 -8.19 -17.66
CA ASN A 372 14.67 -7.22 -18.53
C ASN A 372 15.75 -7.86 -19.41
N LYS A 373 16.38 -8.94 -18.94
CA LYS A 373 17.38 -9.69 -19.71
C LYS A 373 16.83 -10.25 -21.05
N ASN A 374 15.51 -10.44 -21.16
CA ASN A 374 14.86 -11.05 -22.34
C ASN A 374 14.38 -10.01 -23.37
N LYS A 375 14.83 -8.75 -23.28
CA LYS A 375 14.33 -7.63 -24.09
C LYS A 375 14.23 -7.95 -25.60
N ASN A 376 15.26 -8.55 -26.16
CA ASN A 376 15.32 -8.88 -27.60
C ASN A 376 14.30 -9.96 -28.00
N GLU A 377 14.12 -10.97 -27.15
CA GLU A 377 13.16 -12.07 -27.36
C GLU A 377 11.72 -11.54 -27.29
N VAL A 378 11.45 -10.66 -26.33
CA VAL A 378 10.14 -10.00 -26.15
C VAL A 378 9.79 -9.13 -27.36
N GLU A 379 10.70 -8.28 -27.82
CA GLU A 379 10.49 -7.44 -29.01
C GLU A 379 10.29 -8.28 -30.28
N THR A 380 11.01 -9.40 -30.40
CA THR A 380 10.87 -10.35 -31.51
C THR A 380 9.51 -11.04 -31.45
N PHE A 381 9.05 -11.44 -30.26
CA PHE A 381 7.73 -12.01 -30.08
C PHE A 381 6.63 -11.01 -30.47
N ILE A 382 6.70 -9.76 -30.00
CA ILE A 382 5.70 -8.72 -30.30
C ILE A 382 5.58 -8.48 -31.81
N LYS A 383 6.70 -8.45 -32.54
CA LYS A 383 6.70 -8.21 -34.00
C LYS A 383 6.14 -9.37 -34.81
N ASN A 384 6.31 -10.60 -34.33
CA ASN A 384 5.99 -11.82 -35.07
C ASN A 384 4.71 -12.52 -34.58
N TYR A 385 4.11 -12.05 -33.48
CA TYR A 385 2.92 -12.67 -32.93
C TYR A 385 1.74 -12.52 -33.90
N SER A 386 1.15 -13.65 -34.27
CA SER A 386 -0.10 -13.69 -35.05
C SER A 386 -1.27 -13.95 -34.12
N GLU A 387 -2.29 -13.09 -34.21
CA GLU A 387 -3.54 -13.24 -33.46
C GLU A 387 -4.44 -14.35 -34.01
N ALA A 388 -4.05 -15.03 -35.10
CA ALA A 388 -4.82 -16.11 -35.70
C ALA A 388 -5.07 -17.26 -34.71
N GLY A 389 -6.34 -17.65 -34.57
CA GLY A 389 -6.78 -18.67 -33.61
C GLY A 389 -6.86 -18.20 -32.16
N SER A 390 -6.60 -16.92 -31.87
CA SER A 390 -6.84 -16.33 -30.54
C SER A 390 -8.28 -15.85 -30.40
N ASN A 391 -8.93 -16.16 -29.29
CA ASN A 391 -10.16 -15.47 -28.88
C ASN A 391 -9.86 -14.01 -28.47
N ASN A 392 -10.91 -13.18 -28.33
CA ASN A 392 -10.75 -11.76 -28.00
C ASN A 392 -10.00 -11.54 -26.68
N TYR A 393 -10.22 -12.39 -25.68
CA TYR A 393 -9.51 -12.29 -24.41
C TYR A 393 -8.00 -12.48 -24.59
N LEU A 394 -7.55 -13.49 -25.34
CA LEU A 394 -6.13 -13.73 -25.61
C LEU A 394 -5.50 -12.62 -26.46
N LYS A 395 -6.23 -12.06 -27.42
CA LYS A 395 -5.78 -10.87 -28.16
C LYS A 395 -5.58 -9.68 -27.23
N ALA A 396 -6.56 -9.40 -26.36
CA ALA A 396 -6.44 -8.34 -25.38
C ALA A 396 -5.28 -8.60 -24.41
N TYR A 397 -5.07 -9.85 -23.98
CA TYR A 397 -4.00 -10.26 -23.07
C TYR A 397 -2.60 -10.01 -23.67
N PHE A 398 -2.43 -10.33 -24.96
CA PHE A 398 -1.21 -10.01 -25.72
C PHE A 398 -0.97 -8.50 -25.73
N ASN A 399 -1.99 -7.72 -26.09
CA ASN A 399 -1.89 -6.27 -26.18
C ASN A 399 -1.57 -5.66 -24.80
N PHE A 400 -2.26 -6.05 -23.74
CA PHE A 400 -2.02 -5.59 -22.38
C PHE A 400 -0.60 -5.92 -21.90
N THR A 401 -0.14 -7.16 -22.12
CA THR A 401 1.22 -7.57 -21.73
C THR A 401 2.28 -6.77 -22.49
N SER A 402 2.08 -6.53 -23.79
CA SER A 402 2.95 -5.69 -24.61
C SER A 402 2.97 -4.24 -24.12
N ALA A 403 1.80 -3.70 -23.74
CA ALA A 403 1.67 -2.37 -23.20
C ALA A 403 2.45 -2.19 -21.89
N VAL A 404 2.29 -3.12 -20.94
CA VAL A 404 3.04 -3.12 -19.66
C VAL A 404 4.54 -3.21 -19.91
N TYR A 405 4.99 -4.06 -20.85
CA TYR A 405 6.39 -4.15 -21.23
C TYR A 405 6.94 -2.82 -21.76
N TYR A 406 6.25 -2.18 -22.71
CA TYR A 406 6.69 -0.89 -23.27
C TYR A 406 6.66 0.23 -22.23
N PHE A 407 5.63 0.25 -21.38
CA PHE A 407 5.49 1.20 -20.29
C PHE A 407 6.68 1.11 -19.34
N ASN A 408 7.04 -0.11 -18.91
CA ASN A 408 8.20 -0.36 -18.06
C ASN A 408 9.53 0.05 -18.68
N ASN A 409 9.61 0.08 -20.02
CA ASN A 409 10.80 0.46 -20.78
C ASN A 409 10.78 1.94 -21.21
N GLY A 410 9.85 2.76 -20.68
CA GLY A 410 9.75 4.20 -20.99
C GLY A 410 9.24 4.52 -22.39
N LYS A 411 8.73 3.52 -23.12
CA LYS A 411 8.14 3.68 -24.47
C LYS A 411 6.65 3.99 -24.36
N THR A 412 6.32 5.20 -23.91
CA THR A 412 4.95 5.57 -23.51
C THR A 412 3.95 5.56 -24.67
N LYS A 413 4.35 5.99 -25.88
CA LYS A 413 3.47 6.01 -27.06
C LYS A 413 3.09 4.60 -27.51
N GLU A 414 4.07 3.70 -27.54
CA GLU A 414 3.84 2.29 -27.85
C GLU A 414 2.95 1.66 -26.78
N ALA A 415 3.25 1.91 -25.50
CA ALA A 415 2.43 1.41 -24.40
C ALA A 415 0.97 1.85 -24.52
N GLU A 416 0.73 3.15 -24.73
CA GLU A 416 -0.61 3.72 -24.92
C GLU A 416 -1.35 3.06 -26.07
N THR A 417 -0.68 2.90 -27.22
CA THR A 417 -1.27 2.24 -28.40
C THR A 417 -1.76 0.82 -28.06
N TYR A 418 -0.95 0.05 -27.35
CA TYR A 418 -1.31 -1.32 -26.97
C TYR A 418 -2.37 -1.37 -25.85
N PHE A 419 -2.37 -0.43 -24.89
CA PHE A 419 -3.43 -0.33 -23.88
C PHE A 419 -4.80 -0.04 -24.51
N ILE A 420 -4.85 0.89 -25.46
CA ILE A 420 -6.09 1.24 -26.17
C ILE A 420 -6.62 0.00 -26.90
N LYS A 421 -5.77 -0.70 -27.66
CA LYS A 421 -6.15 -1.95 -28.34
C LYS A 421 -6.68 -3.00 -27.39
N ALA A 422 -6.01 -3.21 -26.26
CA ALA A 422 -6.47 -4.19 -25.26
C ALA A 422 -7.88 -3.86 -24.75
N LYS A 423 -8.12 -2.58 -24.42
CA LYS A 423 -9.41 -2.10 -23.92
C LYS A 423 -10.53 -2.18 -24.96
N GLU A 424 -10.24 -1.90 -26.22
CA GLU A 424 -11.21 -1.98 -27.33
C GLU A 424 -11.64 -3.43 -27.61
N ILE A 425 -10.72 -4.39 -27.49
CA ILE A 425 -10.99 -5.80 -27.78
C ILE A 425 -11.72 -6.50 -26.62
N HIS A 426 -11.41 -6.14 -25.38
CA HIS A 426 -11.98 -6.76 -24.19
C HIS A 426 -12.21 -5.73 -23.08
N THR A 427 -13.46 -5.34 -22.89
CA THR A 427 -13.87 -4.27 -21.96
C THR A 427 -14.11 -4.74 -20.53
N GLU A 428 -14.25 -6.04 -20.31
CA GLU A 428 -14.56 -6.64 -18.99
C GLU A 428 -13.35 -6.68 -18.04
N GLY A 429 -12.18 -6.21 -18.49
CA GLY A 429 -10.93 -6.27 -17.74
C GLY A 429 -10.27 -7.65 -17.80
N PHE A 430 -9.09 -7.80 -17.20
CA PHE A 430 -8.48 -9.12 -17.04
C PHE A 430 -8.84 -9.68 -15.67
N LEU A 431 -8.59 -10.97 -15.45
CA LEU A 431 -8.53 -11.52 -14.10
C LEU A 431 -7.43 -10.78 -13.35
N HIS A 432 -7.78 -9.67 -12.71
CA HIS A 432 -6.86 -8.88 -11.92
C HIS A 432 -6.47 -9.72 -10.70
N SER A 433 -5.16 -9.88 -10.57
CA SER A 433 -4.40 -9.86 -9.32
C SER A 433 -5.09 -10.17 -7.98
N ALA A 434 -4.39 -10.96 -7.17
CA ALA A 434 -4.56 -11.08 -5.72
C ALA A 434 -4.34 -9.78 -4.92
N ALA A 435 -4.55 -8.60 -5.49
CA ALA A 435 -4.56 -7.33 -4.79
C ALA A 435 -5.98 -6.77 -4.91
N PRO A 436 -6.63 -6.44 -3.79
CA PRO A 436 -7.96 -5.87 -3.87
C PRO A 436 -7.81 -4.47 -4.45
N TYR A 437 -8.72 -4.16 -5.37
CA TYR A 437 -8.89 -2.85 -6.02
C TYR A 437 -7.97 -2.64 -7.22
#